data_AF-A0AAN8CJD3-F1
#
_entry.id   AF-A0AAN8CJD3-F1
#
_cell.length_a   1.000
_cell.length_b   1.000
_cell.length_c   1.000
_cell.angle_alpha   90.00
_cell.angle_beta   90.00
_cell.angle_gamma   90.00
#
_symmetry.space_group_name_H-M   'P 1'
#
loop_
_entity.id
_entity.type
_entity.pdbx_description
1 polymer ?
#
loop_
_entity_poly.entity_id
_entity_poly.type
_entity_poly.pdbx_seq_one_letter_code
_entity_poly.pdbx_strand_id
1 'polypeptide(L)'
;MIVSGLSWLAVNLEVAPMISLMVHDLQRGNWSSCKDFASLKGEVHTLGYSLGLTVTGYALPLLGLCGFSYQIAHLLHIQERAIQRRTTTYKRPLRVAVSAAIMFLLLYTPYHVLRNIRIASQHDWTGLQLCTRMNIESLYIITRPFAFLHSVINPVFYFFIGDKFKNLLLAKLRKLIRKTEQQREPA
;
A
#
# COMPACT_ATOMS: atom_id res chain seq x y z
N MET A 1 -19.22 1.06 -8.14
CA MET A 1 -19.04 -0.20 -8.88
C MET A 1 -18.20 0.01 -10.13
N ILE A 2 -18.54 0.94 -11.03
CA ILE A 2 -17.76 1.22 -12.25
C ILE A 2 -16.31 1.59 -11.93
N VAL A 3 -16.09 2.59 -11.05
CA VAL A 3 -14.73 3.02 -10.66
C VAL A 3 -13.91 1.87 -10.10
N SER A 4 -14.46 1.09 -9.17
CA SER A 4 -13.78 -0.08 -8.61
C SER A 4 -13.45 -1.13 -9.66
N GLY A 5 -14.35 -1.39 -10.61
CA GLY A 5 -14.12 -2.32 -11.72
C GLY A 5 -13.00 -1.86 -12.64
N LEU A 6 -12.98 -0.56 -12.99
CA LEU A 6 -11.90 0.03 -13.79
C LEU A 6 -10.56 -0.01 -13.05
N SER A 7 -10.53 0.25 -11.74
CA SER A 7 -9.31 0.14 -10.94
C SER A 7 -8.78 -1.29 -10.93
N TRP A 8 -9.65 -2.30 -10.78
CA TRP A 8 -9.24 -3.70 -10.86
C TRP A 8 -8.65 -4.06 -12.22
N LEU A 9 -9.30 -3.63 -13.30
CA LEU A 9 -8.80 -3.87 -14.65
C LEU A 9 -7.42 -3.21 -14.87
N ALA A 10 -7.28 -1.94 -14.47
CA ALA A 10 -6.04 -1.19 -14.58
C ALA A 10 -4.89 -1.87 -13.82
N VAL A 11 -5.10 -2.26 -12.55
CA VAL A 11 -4.08 -2.93 -11.74
C VAL A 11 -3.65 -4.26 -12.38
N ASN A 12 -4.58 -5.07 -12.87
CA ASN A 12 -4.23 -6.33 -13.53
C ASN A 12 -3.46 -6.10 -14.83
N LEU A 13 -3.85 -5.09 -15.61
CA LEU A 13 -3.15 -4.72 -16.84
C LEU A 13 -1.72 -4.23 -16.55
N GLU A 14 -1.54 -3.40 -15.52
CA GLU A 14 -0.23 -2.92 -15.10
C GLU A 14 0.68 -4.04 -14.60
N VAL A 15 0.14 -4.99 -13.83
CA VAL A 15 0.92 -6.06 -13.16
C VAL A 15 1.15 -7.29 -14.06
N ALA A 16 0.34 -7.49 -15.10
CA ALA A 16 0.46 -8.65 -15.99
C ALA A 16 1.86 -8.85 -16.61
N PRO A 17 2.55 -7.81 -17.13
CA PRO A 17 3.91 -7.96 -17.66
C PRO A 17 4.91 -8.40 -16.58
N MET A 18 4.80 -7.88 -15.35
CA MET A 18 5.62 -8.32 -14.22
C MET A 18 5.46 -9.82 -13.95
N ILE A 19 4.21 -10.30 -13.89
CA ILE A 19 3.93 -11.72 -13.64
C ILE A 19 4.49 -12.59 -14.76
N SER A 20 4.30 -12.19 -16.03
CA SER A 20 4.83 -12.93 -17.18
C SER A 20 6.36 -13.06 -17.12
N LEU A 21 7.07 -11.96 -16.83
CA LEU A 21 8.53 -11.96 -16.70
C LEU A 21 9.01 -12.86 -15.54
N MET A 22 8.34 -12.83 -14.40
CA MET A 22 8.67 -13.69 -13.25
C MET A 22 8.43 -15.17 -13.55
N VAL A 23 7.33 -15.52 -14.22
CA VAL A 23 7.02 -16.90 -14.61
C VAL A 23 8.04 -17.42 -15.62
N HIS A 24 8.45 -16.60 -16.58
CA HIS A 24 9.49 -16.98 -17.54
C HIS A 24 10.86 -17.24 -16.87
N ASP A 25 11.28 -16.42 -15.91
CA ASP A 25 12.53 -16.67 -15.15
C ASP A 25 12.43 -17.93 -14.29
N LEU A 26 11.28 -18.17 -13.67
CA LEU A 26 11.02 -19.37 -12.86
C LEU A 26 11.09 -20.65 -13.71
N GLN A 27 10.50 -20.64 -14.90
CA GLN A 27 10.58 -21.74 -15.86
C GLN A 27 12.02 -21.99 -16.31
N ARG A 28 12.77 -20.93 -16.60
CA ARG A 28 14.19 -21.02 -16.98
C ARG A 28 15.06 -21.61 -15.87
N GLY A 29 14.69 -21.36 -14.60
CA GLY A 29 15.32 -21.95 -13.42
C GLY A 29 14.81 -23.33 -13.05
N ASN A 30 14.08 -24.04 -13.93
CA ASN A 30 13.48 -25.35 -13.65
C ASN A 30 12.66 -25.37 -12.35
N TRP A 31 11.93 -24.28 -12.05
CA TRP A 31 11.08 -24.18 -10.85
C TRP A 31 11.81 -24.31 -9.51
N SER A 32 13.15 -24.21 -9.52
CA SER A 32 13.97 -24.42 -8.32
C SER A 32 14.03 -23.19 -7.40
N SER A 33 13.85 -21.98 -7.97
CA SER A 33 13.96 -20.73 -7.22
C SER A 33 13.04 -19.66 -7.80
N CYS A 34 12.26 -19.01 -6.93
CA CYS A 34 11.42 -17.88 -7.28
C CYS A 34 12.13 -16.58 -6.88
N LYS A 35 12.63 -15.85 -7.87
CA LYS A 35 13.26 -14.55 -7.66
C LYS A 35 12.21 -13.46 -7.62
N ASP A 36 12.48 -12.41 -6.84
CA ASP A 36 11.65 -11.21 -6.87
C ASP A 36 11.90 -10.41 -8.16
N PHE A 37 10.94 -9.56 -8.53
CA PHE A 37 11.00 -8.76 -9.75
C PHE A 37 12.28 -7.91 -9.87
N ALA A 38 12.81 -7.36 -8.76
CA ALA A 38 14.01 -6.54 -8.80
C ALA A 38 15.29 -7.35 -9.05
N SER A 39 15.24 -8.67 -8.95
CA SER A 39 16.36 -9.59 -9.15
C SER A 39 16.32 -10.30 -10.51
N LEU A 40 15.36 -9.96 -11.37
CA LEU A 40 15.28 -10.49 -12.73
C LEU A 40 16.40 -9.92 -13.60
N LYS A 41 17.15 -10.79 -14.27
CA LYS A 41 18.18 -10.38 -15.23
C LYS A 41 17.50 -10.00 -16.54
N GLY A 42 17.21 -8.71 -16.72
CA GLY A 42 16.63 -8.16 -17.93
C GLY A 42 17.04 -6.71 -18.10
N GLU A 43 17.44 -6.36 -19.32
CA GLU A 43 17.98 -5.08 -19.79
C GLU A 43 17.21 -3.83 -19.34
N VAL A 44 17.76 -2.65 -19.67
CA VAL A 44 17.31 -1.27 -19.41
C VAL A 44 15.77 -1.06 -19.38
N HIS A 45 15.00 -1.86 -20.12
CA HIS A 45 13.53 -1.92 -20.07
C HIS A 45 12.94 -2.27 -18.68
N THR A 46 13.61 -3.06 -17.84
CA THR A 46 13.13 -3.43 -16.49
C THR A 46 13.10 -2.24 -15.54
N LEU A 47 14.13 -1.38 -15.58
CA LEU A 47 14.18 -0.15 -14.81
C LEU A 47 13.09 0.83 -15.27
N GLY A 48 12.96 1.03 -16.59
CA GLY A 48 11.93 1.91 -17.16
C GLY A 48 10.52 1.47 -16.79
N TYR A 49 10.22 0.17 -16.90
CA TYR A 49 8.94 -0.39 -16.49
C TYR A 49 8.71 -0.30 -14.97
N SER A 50 9.74 -0.58 -14.15
CA SER A 50 9.64 -0.41 -12.69
C SER A 50 9.36 1.03 -12.29
N LEU A 51 10.00 2.00 -12.96
CA LEU A 51 9.75 3.42 -12.76
C LEU A 51 8.32 3.78 -13.18
N GLY A 52 7.87 3.31 -14.34
CA GLY A 52 6.48 3.44 -14.80
C GLY A 52 5.49 2.96 -13.74
N LEU A 53 5.65 1.73 -13.26
CA LEU A 53 4.84 1.16 -12.18
C LEU A 53 4.91 1.96 -10.87
N THR A 54 6.07 2.55 -10.56
CA THR A 54 6.22 3.38 -9.36
C THR A 54 5.47 4.70 -9.53
N VAL A 55 5.50 5.28 -10.72
CA VAL A 55 4.79 6.52 -11.02
C VAL A 55 3.29 6.28 -11.03
N THR A 56 2.81 5.31 -11.81
CA THR A 56 1.37 5.06 -12.01
C THR A 56 0.73 4.36 -10.81
N GLY A 57 1.38 3.35 -10.25
CA GLY A 57 0.85 2.54 -9.16
C GLY A 57 1.08 3.10 -7.75
N TYR A 58 1.94 4.11 -7.58
CA TYR A 58 2.26 4.67 -6.25
C TYR A 58 2.29 6.19 -6.20
N ALA A 59 3.14 6.85 -6.98
CA ALA A 59 3.36 8.29 -6.86
C ALA A 59 2.11 9.11 -7.24
N LEU A 60 1.47 8.80 -8.37
CA LEU A 60 0.25 9.49 -8.81
C LEU A 60 -0.92 9.31 -7.81
N PRO A 61 -1.25 8.08 -7.35
CA PRO A 61 -2.25 7.88 -6.31
C PRO A 61 -1.95 8.66 -5.01
N LEU A 62 -0.68 8.67 -4.57
CA LEU A 62 -0.28 9.37 -3.36
C LEU A 62 -0.41 10.90 -3.52
N LEU A 63 0.05 11.45 -4.64
CA LEU A 63 -0.08 12.88 -4.94
C LEU A 63 -1.54 13.30 -5.01
N GLY A 64 -2.39 12.49 -5.65
CA GLY A 64 -3.83 12.71 -5.66
C GLY A 64 -4.42 12.71 -4.26
N LEU A 65 -4.10 11.69 -3.45
CA LEU A 65 -4.58 11.58 -2.07
C LEU A 65 -4.15 12.79 -1.22
N CYS A 66 -2.88 13.19 -1.29
CA CYS A 66 -2.35 14.36 -0.58
C CYS A 66 -3.00 15.66 -1.07
N GLY A 67 -3.08 15.86 -2.38
CA GLY A 67 -3.64 17.06 -2.99
C GLY A 67 -5.11 17.26 -2.66
N PHE A 68 -5.94 16.24 -2.85
CA PHE A 68 -7.36 16.31 -2.50
C PHE A 68 -7.58 16.46 -0.99
N SER A 69 -6.80 15.74 -0.16
CA SER A 69 -6.89 15.90 1.29
C SER A 69 -6.53 17.31 1.74
N TYR A 70 -5.48 17.91 1.17
CA TYR A 70 -5.09 19.28 1.46
C TYR A 70 -6.16 20.29 1.04
N GLN A 71 -6.71 20.17 -0.17
CA GLN A 71 -7.78 21.04 -0.65
C GLN A 71 -9.01 20.98 0.26
N ILE A 72 -9.43 19.77 0.63
CA ILE A 72 -10.58 19.57 1.53
C ILE A 72 -10.28 20.15 2.92
N ALA A 73 -9.09 19.91 3.47
CA ALA A 73 -8.68 20.46 4.76
C ALA A 73 -8.71 22.00 4.77
N HIS A 74 -8.17 22.61 3.72
CA HIS A 74 -8.13 24.05 3.56
C HIS A 74 -9.54 24.66 3.46
N LEU A 75 -10.41 24.08 2.64
CA LEU A 75 -11.81 24.52 2.51
C LEU A 75 -12.57 24.41 3.83
N LEU A 76 -12.40 23.31 4.56
CA LEU A 76 -13.03 23.11 5.87
C LEU A 76 -12.56 24.15 6.89
N HIS A 77 -11.27 24.48 6.88
CA HIS A 77 -10.70 25.47 7.79
C HIS A 77 -11.22 26.88 7.50
N ILE A 78 -11.40 27.25 6.22
CA ILE A 78 -12.03 28.52 5.84
C ILE A 78 -13.49 28.57 6.29
N GLN A 79 -14.26 27.50 6.04
CA GLN A 79 -15.68 27.45 6.43
C GLN A 79 -15.89 27.51 7.94
N GLU A 80 -15.01 26.88 8.73
CA GLU A 80 -15.07 26.92 10.19
C GLU A 80 -14.83 28.33 10.72
N ARG A 81 -13.90 29.08 10.10
CA ARG A 81 -13.67 30.51 10.42
C ARG A 81 -14.84 31.41 10.00
N ALA A 82 -15.49 31.13 8.88
CA ALA A 82 -16.52 31.99 8.32
C ALA A 82 -17.92 31.79 8.94
N ILE A 83 -18.28 30.56 9.34
CA ILE A 83 -19.69 30.21 9.66
C ILE A 83 -19.87 29.72 11.11
N GLN A 84 -18.80 29.51 11.90
CA GLN A 84 -18.88 28.87 13.24
C GLN A 84 -19.71 27.55 13.25
N ARG A 85 -19.88 26.90 12.09
CA ARG A 85 -20.67 25.67 11.98
C ARG A 85 -19.82 24.45 12.33
N ARG A 86 -20.42 23.50 13.05
CA ARG A 86 -19.88 22.16 13.32
C ARG A 86 -19.74 21.37 12.00
N THR A 87 -18.60 21.49 11.31
CA THR A 87 -18.26 20.70 10.10
C THR A 87 -17.77 19.28 10.42
N THR A 88 -18.30 18.66 11.48
CA THR A 88 -17.80 17.40 12.04
C THR A 88 -17.86 16.23 11.05
N THR A 89 -18.79 16.29 10.08
CA THR A 89 -19.05 15.24 9.09
C THR A 89 -17.84 14.93 8.21
N TYR A 90 -17.07 15.95 7.79
CA TYR A 90 -15.94 15.77 6.85
C TYR A 90 -14.58 15.60 7.55
N LYS A 91 -14.46 16.02 8.83
CA LYS A 91 -13.22 15.87 9.61
C LYS A 91 -12.80 14.40 9.75
N ARG A 92 -13.77 13.48 9.85
CA ARG A 92 -13.52 12.03 9.97
C ARG A 92 -12.98 11.42 8.67
N PRO A 93 -13.67 11.48 7.51
CA PRO A 93 -13.14 11.06 6.21
C PRO A 93 -11.76 11.63 5.91
N LEU A 94 -11.55 12.93 6.17
CA LEU A 94 -10.28 13.60 5.95
C LEU A 94 -9.16 13.01 6.82
N ARG A 95 -9.43 12.75 8.11
CA ARG A 95 -8.46 12.07 8.99
C ARG A 95 -8.08 10.70 8.45
N VAL A 96 -9.02 9.96 7.87
CA VAL A 96 -8.74 8.66 7.23
C VAL A 96 -7.80 8.83 6.06
N ALA A 97 -8.11 9.76 5.16
CA ALA A 97 -7.34 10.01 3.96
C ALA A 97 -5.91 10.44 4.30
N VAL A 98 -5.74 11.34 5.28
CA VAL A 98 -4.43 11.79 5.77
C VAL A 98 -3.67 10.64 6.43
N SER A 99 -4.31 9.85 7.30
CA SER A 99 -3.66 8.68 7.90
C SER A 99 -3.24 7.65 6.85
N ALA A 100 -4.05 7.43 5.82
CA ALA A 100 -3.71 6.55 4.70
C ALA A 100 -2.52 7.08 3.89
N ALA A 101 -2.46 8.39 3.64
CA ALA A 101 -1.33 9.03 2.97
C ALA A 101 -0.02 8.86 3.76
N ILE A 102 -0.05 9.08 5.08
CA ILE A 102 1.10 8.89 5.97
C ILE A 102 1.57 7.43 5.93
N MET A 103 0.64 6.49 5.98
CA MET A 103 0.96 5.07 5.90
C MET A 103 1.59 4.70 4.56
N PHE A 104 1.03 5.18 3.44
CA PHE A 104 1.66 4.99 2.12
C PHE A 104 3.08 5.55 2.09
N LEU A 105 3.29 6.74 2.65
CA LEU A 105 4.62 7.33 2.76
C LEU A 105 5.59 6.46 3.57
N LEU A 106 5.19 6.01 4.76
CA LEU A 106 6.09 5.28 5.67
C LEU A 106 6.36 3.84 5.22
N LEU A 107 5.36 3.15 4.68
CA LEU A 107 5.47 1.72 4.37
C LEU A 107 5.87 1.46 2.93
N TYR A 108 5.38 2.26 1.99
CA TYR A 108 5.58 2.02 0.56
C TYR A 108 6.74 2.81 -0.03
N THR A 109 7.00 4.06 0.40
CA THR A 109 8.13 4.84 -0.15
C THR A 109 9.46 4.10 -0.05
N PRO A 110 9.86 3.54 1.12
CA PRO A 110 11.16 2.88 1.22
C PRO A 110 11.28 1.71 0.24
N TYR A 111 10.21 0.91 0.11
CA TYR A 111 10.16 -0.20 -0.82
C TYR A 111 10.26 0.25 -2.29
N HIS A 112 9.44 1.22 -2.72
CA HIS A 112 9.47 1.69 -4.11
C HIS A 112 10.80 2.34 -4.48
N VAL A 113 11.37 3.14 -3.59
CA VAL A 113 12.69 3.75 -3.80
C VAL A 113 13.76 2.67 -3.91
N LEU A 114 13.85 1.77 -2.93
CA LEU A 114 14.89 0.74 -2.93
C LEU A 114 14.72 -0.31 -4.02
N ARG A 115 13.49 -0.61 -4.47
CA ARG A 115 13.26 -1.46 -5.63
C ARG A 115 13.93 -0.91 -6.88
N ASN A 116 13.71 0.38 -7.17
CA ASN A 116 14.31 1.02 -8.35
C ASN A 116 15.83 1.15 -8.21
N ILE A 117 16.34 1.50 -7.02
CA ILE A 117 17.79 1.53 -6.76
C ILE A 117 18.40 0.15 -6.92
N ARG A 118 17.74 -0.91 -6.44
CA ARG A 118 18.20 -2.30 -6.60
C ARG A 118 18.31 -2.69 -8.07
N ILE A 119 17.30 -2.40 -8.89
CA ILE A 119 17.32 -2.68 -10.33
C ILE A 119 18.42 -1.87 -11.03
N ALA A 120 18.55 -0.58 -10.73
CA ALA A 120 19.60 0.26 -11.29
C ALA A 120 21.01 -0.23 -10.91
N SER A 121 21.22 -0.62 -9.65
CA SER A 121 22.52 -1.05 -9.13
C SER A 121 23.12 -2.28 -9.81
N GLN A 122 22.29 -3.09 -10.47
CA GLN A 122 22.71 -4.28 -11.20
C GLN A 122 23.31 -3.96 -12.56
N HIS A 123 23.11 -2.76 -13.07
CA HIS A 123 23.65 -2.37 -14.37
C HIS A 123 25.10 -1.92 -14.25
N ASP A 124 25.92 -2.28 -15.25
CA ASP A 124 27.36 -2.00 -15.25
C ASP A 124 27.71 -0.51 -15.37
N TRP A 125 26.82 0.29 -15.99
CA TRP A 125 27.01 1.74 -16.11
C TRP A 125 27.08 2.48 -14.76
N THR A 126 26.62 1.85 -13.67
CA THR A 126 26.66 2.46 -12.33
C THR A 126 28.06 2.46 -11.70
N GLY A 127 29.00 1.63 -12.20
CA GLY A 127 30.35 1.54 -11.64
C GLY A 127 30.42 1.13 -10.16
N LEU A 128 29.33 0.58 -9.60
CA LEU A 128 29.23 0.28 -8.17
C LEU A 128 30.07 -0.95 -7.79
N GLN A 129 30.80 -0.83 -6.67
CA GLN A 129 31.51 -1.95 -6.05
C GLN A 129 30.53 -3.04 -5.56
N LEU A 130 31.01 -4.29 -5.51
CA LEU A 130 30.22 -5.43 -5.05
C LEU A 130 29.63 -5.22 -3.64
N CYS A 131 30.43 -4.69 -2.71
CA CYS A 131 29.97 -4.40 -1.35
C CYS A 131 28.76 -3.44 -1.33
N THR A 132 28.80 -2.38 -2.14
CA THR A 132 27.68 -1.43 -2.24
C THR A 132 26.43 -2.09 -2.82
N ARG A 133 26.57 -2.96 -3.83
CA ARG A 133 25.46 -3.73 -4.40
C ARG A 133 24.82 -4.66 -3.35
N MET A 134 25.62 -5.33 -2.51
CA MET A 134 25.12 -6.16 -1.42
C MET A 134 24.40 -5.35 -0.33
N ASN A 135 24.90 -4.16 -0.01
CA ASN A 135 24.24 -3.27 0.96
C ASN A 135 22.88 -2.79 0.45
N ILE A 136 22.78 -2.41 -0.82
CA ILE A 136 21.51 -2.04 -1.47
C ILE A 136 20.53 -3.21 -1.43
N GLU A 137 20.99 -4.42 -1.76
CA GLU A 137 20.17 -5.62 -1.70
C GLU A 137 19.66 -5.90 -0.28
N SER A 138 20.52 -5.80 0.72
CA SER A 138 20.15 -5.99 2.13
C SER A 138 19.09 -5.00 2.58
N LEU A 139 19.28 -3.71 2.27
CA LEU A 139 18.31 -2.66 2.59
C LEU A 139 16.97 -2.91 1.88
N TYR A 140 17.00 -3.27 0.60
CA TYR A 140 15.79 -3.61 -0.15
C TYR A 140 15.05 -4.78 0.48
N ILE A 141 15.75 -5.87 0.85
CA ILE A 141 15.15 -7.03 1.53
C ILE A 141 14.44 -6.61 2.82
N ILE A 142 15.04 -5.72 3.62
CA ILE A 142 14.44 -5.19 4.85
C ILE A 142 13.16 -4.43 4.56
N THR A 143 13.09 -3.61 3.51
CA THR A 143 11.88 -2.80 3.18
C THR A 143 10.68 -3.61 2.72
N ARG A 144 10.87 -4.82 2.16
CA ARG A 144 9.79 -5.67 1.64
C ARG A 144 8.72 -6.03 2.68
N PRO A 145 9.04 -6.61 3.85
CA PRO A 145 8.04 -6.91 4.87
C PRO A 145 7.32 -5.65 5.38
N PHE A 146 8.00 -4.50 5.48
CA PHE A 146 7.34 -3.24 5.87
C PHE A 146 6.25 -2.83 4.87
N ALA A 147 6.49 -2.97 3.57
CA ALA A 147 5.46 -2.73 2.57
C ALA A 147 4.27 -3.71 2.72
N PHE A 148 4.55 -4.98 3.06
CA PHE A 148 3.51 -6.01 3.22
C PHE A 148 2.65 -5.82 4.47
N LEU A 149 3.14 -5.12 5.51
CA LEU A 149 2.36 -4.76 6.70
C LEU A 149 1.10 -3.94 6.37
N HIS A 150 1.05 -3.29 5.22
CA HIS A 150 -0.16 -2.62 4.73
C HIS A 150 -1.41 -3.51 4.77
N SER A 151 -1.25 -4.81 4.47
CA SER A 151 -2.35 -5.78 4.46
C SER A 151 -3.03 -5.93 5.84
N VAL A 152 -2.26 -5.81 6.93
CA VAL A 152 -2.74 -5.92 8.33
C VAL A 152 -3.42 -4.63 8.79
N ILE A 153 -3.04 -3.51 8.18
CA ILE A 153 -3.44 -2.18 8.63
C ILE A 153 -4.85 -1.83 8.14
N ASN A 154 -5.31 -2.38 7.03
CA ASN A 154 -6.68 -2.17 6.54
C ASN A 154 -7.76 -2.40 7.62
N PRO A 155 -7.80 -3.55 8.34
CA PRO A 155 -8.69 -3.75 9.50
C PRO A 155 -8.54 -2.71 10.62
N VAL A 156 -7.31 -2.24 10.90
CA VAL A 156 -7.04 -1.20 11.90
C VAL A 156 -7.70 0.11 11.50
N PHE A 157 -7.59 0.51 10.23
CA PHE A 157 -8.33 1.66 9.71
C PHE A 157 -9.83 1.49 9.90
N TYR A 158 -10.41 0.34 9.55
CA TYR A 158 -11.87 0.14 9.72
C TYR A 158 -12.31 0.16 11.19
N PHE A 159 -11.53 -0.42 12.10
CA PHE A 159 -11.88 -0.56 13.51
C PHE A 159 -11.69 0.74 14.31
N PHE A 160 -10.58 1.46 14.12
CA PHE A 160 -10.28 2.65 14.91
C PHE A 160 -10.96 3.92 14.40
N ILE A 161 -11.49 3.91 13.17
CA ILE A 161 -11.98 5.13 12.51
C ILE A 161 -13.49 5.08 12.25
N GLY A 162 -14.07 3.89 12.07
CA GLY A 162 -15.49 3.71 11.87
C GLY A 162 -16.23 3.42 13.17
N ASP A 163 -16.78 4.44 13.84
CA ASP A 163 -17.65 4.24 15.02
C ASP A 163 -18.75 3.21 14.72
N LYS A 164 -19.30 3.23 13.49
CA LYS A 164 -20.36 2.30 13.08
C LYS A 164 -19.87 0.86 13.01
N PHE A 165 -18.69 0.60 12.44
CA PHE A 165 -18.14 -0.74 12.33
C PHE A 165 -17.71 -1.25 13.71
N LYS A 166 -17.00 -0.43 14.48
CA LYS A 166 -16.62 -0.72 15.87
C LYS A 166 -17.84 -1.04 16.73
N ASN A 167 -18.88 -0.19 16.70
CA ASN A 167 -20.09 -0.39 17.49
C ASN A 167 -20.86 -1.64 17.05
N LEU A 168 -20.95 -1.90 15.74
CA LEU A 168 -21.58 -3.11 15.22
C LEU A 168 -20.82 -4.36 15.66
N LEU A 169 -19.49 -4.35 15.56
CA LEU A 169 -18.64 -5.47 15.94
C LEU A 169 -18.71 -5.75 17.45
N LEU A 170 -18.64 -4.71 18.28
CA LEU A 170 -18.80 -4.81 19.73
C LEU A 170 -20.21 -5.26 20.13
N ALA A 171 -21.25 -4.84 19.40
CA ALA A 171 -22.62 -5.30 19.65
C ALA A 171 -22.79 -6.78 19.31
N LYS A 172 -22.22 -7.24 18.19
CA LYS A 172 -22.23 -8.66 17.81
C LYS A 172 -21.42 -9.51 18.79
N LEU A 173 -20.24 -9.04 19.21
CA LEU A 173 -19.39 -9.74 20.18
C LEU A 173 -20.10 -9.87 21.53
N ARG A 174 -20.71 -8.79 22.04
CA ARG A 174 -21.53 -8.83 23.27
C ARG A 174 -22.68 -9.82 23.15
N LYS A 175 -23.36 -9.88 22.01
CA LYS A 175 -24.44 -10.84 21.77
C LYS A 175 -23.94 -12.29 21.78
N LEU A 176 -22.75 -12.55 21.23
CA LEU A 176 -22.13 -13.88 21.25
C LEU A 176 -21.73 -14.30 22.67
N ILE A 177 -21.05 -13.42 23.42
CA ILE A 177 -20.67 -13.68 24.82
C ILE A 177 -21.91 -14.01 25.65
N ARG A 178 -22.96 -13.20 25.56
CA ARG A 178 -24.21 -13.44 26.31
C ARG A 178 -24.89 -14.76 25.91
N LYS A 179 -24.81 -15.15 24.63
CA LYS A 179 -25.33 -16.44 24.17
C LYS A 179 -24.51 -17.61 24.71
N THR A 180 -23.19 -17.47 24.78
CA THR A 180 -22.29 -18.48 25.35
C THR A 180 -22.46 -18.62 26.85
N GLU A 181 -22.67 -17.53 27.59
CA GLU A 181 -22.98 -17.57 29.03
C GLU A 181 -24.33 -18.24 29.31
N GLN A 182 -25.36 -17.89 28.54
CA GLN A 182 -26.69 -18.49 28.66
C GLN A 182 -26.74 -19.97 28.23
N GLN A 183 -25.76 -20.46 27.46
CA GLN A 183 -25.58 -21.88 27.17
C GLN A 183 -24.73 -22.61 28.22
N ARG A 184 -24.05 -21.88 29.12
CA ARG A 184 -23.15 -22.44 30.14
C ARG A 184 -23.83 -22.54 31.52
N GLU A 185 -24.90 -21.81 31.80
CA GLU A 185 -25.76 -22.05 32.97
C GLU A 185 -26.52 -23.40 32.78
N PRO A 186 -26.27 -24.43 33.62
CA PRO A 186 -27.13 -25.60 33.67
C PRO A 186 -28.47 -25.23 34.33
N ALA A 187 -29.55 -25.83 33.83
CA ALA A 187 -30.89 -25.72 34.39
C ALA A 187 -30.97 -26.16 35.86
#